data_AF-A0A1Y4LCI5-F1
#
_entry.id   AF-A0A1Y4LCI5-F1
#
_cell.length_a   1.000
_cell.length_b   1.000
_cell.length_c   1.000
_cell.angle_alpha   90.00
_cell.angle_beta   90.00
_cell.angle_gamma   90.00
#
_symmetry.space_group_name_H-M   'P 1'
#
loop_
_entity.id
_entity.type
_entity.pdbx_description
1 polymer ?
#
loop_
_entity_poly.entity_id
_entity_poly.type
_entity_poly.pdbx_seq_one_letter_code
_entity_poly.pdbx_strand_id
1 'polypeptide(L)'
;MDLFGARQKQFLSFLIADAERETLDCVLQGMREVLGEEMLEEDAVRAYLYCPEKATTLSAEQQIVAMDKLLERAEVNFRMLCDLIRYQQLKEAGVVSSVEEFLWLIHPDDVRNEEDAD
;
A
#
# COMPACT_ATOMS: atom_id res chain seq x y z
N MET A 1 -36.05 5.47 -8.79
CA MET A 1 -34.70 5.93 -8.43
C MET A 1 -33.88 4.69 -8.13
N ASP A 2 -32.77 4.52 -8.85
CA ASP A 2 -31.95 3.32 -8.80
C ASP A 2 -31.17 3.23 -7.48
N LEU A 3 -31.79 2.61 -6.48
CA LEU A 3 -31.22 2.40 -5.14
C LEU A 3 -29.91 1.60 -5.21
N PHE A 4 -29.75 0.77 -6.25
CA PHE A 4 -28.59 -0.09 -6.43
C PHE A 4 -27.34 0.71 -6.82
N GLY A 5 -27.48 1.64 -7.78
CA GLY A 5 -26.41 2.55 -8.16
C GLY A 5 -25.98 3.51 -7.04
N ALA A 6 -26.92 3.94 -6.18
CA ALA A 6 -26.60 4.79 -5.02
C ALA A 6 -25.76 4.04 -3.97
N ARG A 7 -26.10 2.79 -3.68
CA ARG A 7 -25.37 1.94 -2.72
C ARG A 7 -23.96 1.62 -3.20
N GLN A 8 -23.78 1.32 -4.48
CA GLN A 8 -22.46 1.07 -5.06
C GLN A 8 -21.55 2.29 -4.99
N LYS A 9 -22.08 3.48 -5.28
CA LYS A 9 -21.31 4.73 -5.16
C LYS A 9 -20.89 5.01 -3.72
N GLN A 10 -21.78 4.78 -2.76
CA GLN A 10 -21.46 4.92 -1.33
C GLN A 10 -20.36 3.94 -0.90
N PHE A 11 -20.45 2.69 -1.34
CA PHE A 11 -19.42 1.69 -1.05
C PHE A 11 -18.07 2.06 -1.66
N LEU A 12 -18.04 2.51 -2.92
CA LEU A 12 -16.82 2.98 -3.57
C LEU A 12 -16.21 4.18 -2.84
N SER A 13 -17.02 5.18 -2.45
CA SER A 13 -16.51 6.33 -1.70
C SER A 13 -15.96 5.93 -0.34
N PHE A 14 -16.56 4.95 0.32
CA PHE A 14 -16.06 4.41 1.58
C PHE A 14 -14.70 3.74 1.39
N LEU A 15 -14.56 2.86 0.39
CA LEU A 15 -13.31 2.18 0.09
C LEU A 15 -12.19 3.16 -0.27
N ILE A 16 -12.49 4.21 -1.03
CA ILE A 16 -11.51 5.25 -1.36
C ILE A 16 -11.04 5.95 -0.08
N ALA A 17 -11.95 6.41 0.77
CA ALA A 17 -11.60 7.09 2.02
C ALA A 17 -10.82 6.17 2.98
N ASP A 18 -11.17 4.89 3.02
CA ASP A 18 -10.48 3.89 3.84
C ASP A 18 -9.06 3.63 3.33
N ALA A 19 -8.88 3.49 2.01
CA ALA A 19 -7.58 3.31 1.38
C ALA A 19 -6.67 4.56 1.51
N GLU A 20 -7.24 5.77 1.39
CA GLU A 20 -6.52 7.01 1.64
C GLU A 20 -6.04 7.10 3.08
N ARG A 21 -6.91 6.75 4.06
CA ARG A 21 -6.55 6.72 5.47
C ARG A 21 -5.46 5.68 5.74
N GLU A 22 -5.63 4.44 5.29
CA GLU A 22 -4.65 3.37 5.48
C GLU A 22 -3.29 3.75 4.88
N THR A 23 -3.29 4.33 3.67
CA THR A 23 -2.05 4.79 3.03
C THR A 23 -1.35 5.86 3.86
N LEU A 24 -2.10 6.84 4.37
CA LEU A 24 -1.55 7.88 5.24
C LEU A 24 -1.02 7.29 6.55
N ASP A 25 -1.75 6.38 7.18
CA ASP A 25 -1.33 5.71 8.42
C ASP A 25 -0.02 4.95 8.22
N CYS A 26 0.12 4.22 7.10
CA CYS A 26 1.36 3.54 6.73
C CYS A 26 2.51 4.52 6.54
N VAL A 27 2.29 5.64 5.85
CA VAL A 27 3.34 6.65 5.64
C VAL A 27 3.76 7.27 6.97
N LEU A 28 2.82 7.70 7.81
CA LEU A 28 3.12 8.27 9.13
C LEU A 28 3.88 7.29 10.01
N GLN A 29 3.52 6.01 9.96
CA GLN A 29 4.24 4.96 10.68
C GLN A 29 5.68 4.81 10.19
N GLY A 30 5.89 4.70 8.88
CA GLY A 30 7.24 4.61 8.31
C GLY A 30 8.07 5.87 8.54
N MET A 31 7.44 7.04 8.57
CA MET A 31 8.12 8.29 8.92
C MET A 31 8.57 8.29 10.39
N ARG A 32 7.72 7.84 11.33
CA ARG A 32 8.07 7.70 12.75
C ARG A 32 9.24 6.76 12.97
N GLU A 33 9.33 5.68 12.19
CA GLU A 33 10.44 4.72 12.25
C GLU A 33 11.78 5.33 11.80
N VAL A 34 11.75 6.26 10.84
CA VAL A 34 12.96 6.89 10.30
C VAL A 34 13.36 8.15 11.07
N LEU A 35 12.39 9.00 11.42
CA LEU A 35 12.61 10.33 12.01
C LEU A 35 12.46 10.36 13.53
N GLY A 36 11.93 9.28 14.13
CA GLY A 36 11.54 9.24 15.54
C GLY A 36 10.14 9.84 15.79
N GLU A 37 9.72 9.82 17.06
CA GLU A 37 8.38 10.28 17.49
C GLU A 37 8.21 11.81 17.55
N GLU A 38 9.24 12.61 17.24
CA GLU A 38 9.16 14.07 17.34
C GLU A 38 8.17 14.65 16.30
N MET A 39 6.95 14.93 16.80
CA MET A 39 5.83 15.65 16.20
C MET A 39 5.85 15.78 14.66
N LEU A 40 5.46 14.70 14.00
CA LEU A 40 4.90 14.79 12.65
C LEU A 40 3.49 15.37 12.75
N GLU A 41 3.28 16.55 12.17
CA GLU A 41 1.94 17.11 12.02
C GLU A 41 1.21 16.33 10.92
N GLU A 42 0.33 15.39 11.30
CA GLU A 42 -0.35 14.49 10.36
C GLU A 42 -1.10 15.26 9.25
N ASP A 43 -1.71 16.39 9.60
CA ASP A 43 -2.40 17.25 8.64
C ASP A 43 -1.44 17.89 7.63
N ALA A 44 -0.21 18.24 8.03
CA ALA A 44 0.81 18.76 7.14
C ALA A 44 1.33 17.67 6.19
N VAL A 45 1.52 16.44 6.69
CA VAL A 45 1.87 15.27 5.87
C VAL A 45 0.77 14.97 4.86
N ARG A 46 -0.50 14.91 5.30
CA ARG A 46 -1.65 14.70 4.41
C ARG A 46 -1.73 15.77 3.33
N ALA A 47 -1.64 17.04 3.70
CA ALA A 47 -1.72 18.15 2.76
C ALA A 47 -0.57 18.12 1.74
N TYR A 48 0.65 17.80 2.18
CA TYR A 48 1.81 17.63 1.31
C TYR A 48 1.61 16.48 0.32
N LEU A 49 1.25 15.28 0.78
CA LEU A 49 1.06 14.12 -0.10
C LEU A 49 -0.08 14.32 -1.11
N TYR A 50 -1.14 15.02 -0.72
CA TYR A 50 -2.25 15.34 -1.61
C TYR A 50 -1.86 16.36 -2.70
N CYS A 51 -0.96 17.29 -2.38
CA CYS A 51 -0.51 18.31 -3.33
C CYS A 51 0.92 18.77 -3.03
N PRO A 52 1.94 18.01 -3.50
CA PRO A 52 3.34 18.26 -3.14
C PRO A 52 3.89 19.60 -3.63
N GLU A 53 3.23 20.23 -4.60
CA GLU A 53 3.59 21.54 -5.16
C GLU A 53 3.20 22.71 -4.24
N LYS A 54 2.30 22.51 -3.28
CA LYS A 54 1.87 23.57 -2.36
C LYS A 54 2.91 23.81 -1.27
N ALA A 55 2.95 25.06 -0.80
CA ALA A 55 3.74 25.40 0.38
C ALA A 55 3.34 24.52 1.57
N THR A 56 4.33 24.02 2.31
CA THR A 56 4.16 23.10 3.43
C THR A 56 5.00 23.55 4.64
N THR A 57 4.56 23.15 5.83
CA THR A 57 5.28 23.36 7.09
C THR A 57 6.36 22.31 7.33
N LEU A 58 6.36 21.22 6.55
CA LEU A 58 7.34 20.14 6.65
C LEU A 58 8.73 20.60 6.21
N SER A 59 9.76 20.18 6.96
CA SER A 59 11.15 20.34 6.56
C SER A 59 11.45 19.55 5.27
N ALA A 60 12.53 19.89 4.57
CA ALA A 60 12.93 19.15 3.37
C ALA A 60 13.19 17.66 3.65
N GLU A 61 13.75 17.35 4.83
CA GLU A 61 13.96 15.97 5.28
C GLU A 61 12.62 15.25 5.49
N GLN A 62 11.67 15.87 6.19
CA GLN A 62 10.33 15.32 6.38
C GLN A 62 9.60 15.08 5.06
N GLN A 63 9.73 15.98 4.09
CA GLN A 63 9.16 15.82 2.75
C GLN A 63 9.76 14.63 2.00
N ILE A 64 11.08 14.48 2.04
CA ILE A 64 11.78 13.36 1.41
C ILE A 64 11.31 12.04 2.01
N VAL A 65 11.28 11.92 3.34
CA VAL A 65 10.85 10.67 4.01
C VAL A 65 9.36 10.39 3.76
N ALA A 66 8.49 11.40 3.79
CA ALA A 66 7.07 11.23 3.48
C ALA A 66 6.86 10.68 2.07
N MET A 67 7.59 11.23 1.08
CA MET A 67 7.51 10.78 -0.30
C MET A 67 8.10 9.38 -0.48
N ASP A 68 9.26 9.11 0.13
CA ASP A 68 9.90 7.78 0.12
C ASP A 68 8.96 6.70 0.64
N LYS A 69 8.32 6.93 1.81
CA LYS A 69 7.36 6.00 2.40
C LYS A 69 6.08 5.83 1.59
N LEU A 70 5.62 6.88 0.91
CA LEU A 70 4.48 6.76 -0.02
C LEU A 70 4.86 5.87 -1.22
N LEU A 71 6.05 6.07 -1.79
CA LEU A 71 6.54 5.29 -2.92
C LEU A 71 6.80 3.83 -2.55
N GLU A 72 7.34 3.57 -1.36
CA GLU A 72 7.50 2.22 -0.80
C GLU A 72 6.15 1.48 -0.73
N ARG A 73 5.11 2.14 -0.18
CA ARG A 73 3.76 1.58 -0.14
C ARG A 73 3.17 1.37 -1.54
N ALA A 74 3.40 2.30 -2.46
CA ALA A 74 2.94 2.17 -3.84
C ALA A 74 3.59 0.98 -4.56
N GLU A 75 4.89 0.75 -4.34
CA GLU A 75 5.61 -0.40 -4.89
C GLU A 75 5.05 -1.73 -4.38
N VAL A 76 4.87 -1.85 -3.05
CA VAL A 76 4.30 -3.07 -2.45
C VAL A 76 2.90 -3.35 -3.01
N ASN A 77 2.04 -2.34 -3.06
CA ASN A 77 0.69 -2.48 -3.60
C ASN A 77 0.71 -2.88 -5.09
N PHE A 78 1.62 -2.29 -5.87
CA PHE A 78 1.75 -2.61 -7.30
C PHE A 78 2.24 -4.04 -7.52
N ARG A 79 3.28 -4.48 -6.78
CA ARG A 79 3.78 -5.86 -6.84
C ARG A 79 2.69 -6.86 -6.44
N MET A 80 1.98 -6.61 -5.35
CA MET A 80 0.87 -7.45 -4.89
C MET A 80 -0.24 -7.53 -5.94
N LEU A 81 -0.64 -6.41 -6.55
CA LEU A 81 -1.65 -6.40 -7.61
C LEU A 81 -1.19 -7.22 -8.82
N CYS A 82 0.06 -7.07 -9.23
CA CYS A 82 0.62 -7.89 -10.31
C CYS A 82 0.61 -9.38 -9.96
N ASP A 83 0.94 -9.76 -8.72
CA ASP A 83 0.92 -11.15 -8.27
C ASP A 83 -0.48 -11.73 -8.22
N LEU A 84 -1.48 -10.96 -7.78
CA LEU A 84 -2.88 -11.39 -7.84
C LEU A 84 -3.34 -11.66 -9.27
N ILE A 85 -2.97 -10.80 -10.23
CA ILE A 85 -3.28 -11.00 -11.65
C ILE A 85 -2.59 -12.25 -12.18
N ARG A 86 -1.29 -12.43 -11.89
CA ARG A 86 -0.53 -13.61 -12.33
C ARG A 86 -1.10 -14.89 -11.73
N TYR A 87 -1.42 -14.90 -10.45
CA TYR A 87 -2.03 -16.04 -9.77
C TYR A 87 -3.35 -16.43 -10.43
N GLN A 88 -4.23 -15.46 -10.69
CA GLN A 88 -5.50 -15.72 -11.37
C GLN A 88 -5.28 -16.35 -12.76
N GLN A 89 -4.35 -15.81 -13.55
CA GLN A 89 -4.04 -16.34 -14.88
C GLN A 89 -3.46 -17.77 -14.83
N LEU A 90 -2.52 -18.03 -13.92
CA LEU A 90 -1.90 -19.35 -13.77
C LEU A 90 -2.89 -20.38 -13.24
N LYS A 91 -3.77 -19.97 -12.34
CA LYS A 91 -4.86 -20.82 -11.82
C LYS A 91 -5.85 -21.19 -12.91
N GLU A 92 -6.28 -20.22 -13.72
CA GLU A 92 -7.18 -20.46 -14.87
C GLU A 92 -6.54 -21.39 -15.92
N ALA A 93 -5.22 -21.30 -16.11
CA ALA A 93 -4.47 -22.18 -17.00
C ALA A 93 -4.20 -23.58 -16.39
N GLY A 94 -4.55 -23.81 -15.12
CA GLY A 94 -4.29 -25.08 -14.41
C GLY A 94 -2.83 -25.32 -14.07
N VAL A 95 -1.99 -24.27 -14.09
CA VAL A 95 -0.55 -24.34 -13.76
C VAL A 95 -0.34 -24.47 -12.25
N VAL A 96 -1.19 -23.81 -11.45
CA VAL A 96 -1.18 -23.86 -9.99
C VAL A 96 -2.60 -24.09 -9.46
N SER A 97 -2.71 -24.78 -8.33
CA SER A 97 -3.97 -25.08 -7.65
C SER A 97 -4.17 -24.25 -6.38
N SER A 98 -3.09 -23.78 -5.76
CA SER A 98 -3.11 -22.98 -4.53
C SER A 98 -2.20 -21.75 -4.59
N VAL A 99 -2.32 -20.87 -3.58
CA VAL A 99 -1.46 -19.69 -3.45
C VAL A 99 -0.05 -20.10 -3.06
N GLU A 100 0.11 -21.15 -2.27
CA GLU A 100 1.42 -21.67 -1.84
C GLU A 100 2.22 -22.18 -3.04
N GLU A 101 1.60 -22.94 -3.95
CA GLU A 101 2.24 -23.37 -5.21
C GLU A 101 2.64 -22.17 -6.08
N PHE A 102 1.81 -21.13 -6.11
CA PHE A 102 2.12 -19.89 -6.83
C PHE A 102 3.30 -19.13 -6.22
N LEU A 103 3.31 -18.96 -4.89
CA LEU A 103 4.39 -18.27 -4.18
C LEU A 103 5.71 -19.03 -4.33
N TRP A 104 5.70 -20.35 -4.22
CA TRP A 104 6.90 -21.16 -4.44
C TRP A 104 7.44 -21.04 -5.87
N LEU A 105 6.55 -20.87 -6.85
CA LEU A 105 6.92 -20.72 -8.25
C LEU A 105 7.50 -19.33 -8.58
N ILE A 106 6.95 -18.26 -8.00
CA ILE A 106 7.27 -16.87 -8.38
C ILE A 106 8.22 -16.18 -7.39
N HIS A 107 8.11 -16.49 -6.10
CA HIS A 107 8.93 -15.93 -5.01
C HIS A 107 9.52 -17.04 -4.14
N PRO A 108 10.34 -17.95 -4.71
CA PRO A 108 10.87 -19.10 -3.99
C PRO A 108 11.71 -18.72 -2.76
N ASP A 109 12.36 -17.56 -2.80
CA ASP A 109 13.21 -17.09 -1.70
C ASP A 109 12.38 -16.58 -0.50
N ASP A 110 11.15 -16.10 -0.73
CA ASP A 110 10.25 -15.68 0.34
C ASP A 110 9.68 -16.89 1.11
N VAL A 111 9.51 -18.03 0.42
CA VAL A 111 8.97 -19.27 0.99
C VAL A 111 10.05 -20.10 1.70
N ARG A 112 11.29 -20.12 1.18
CA ARG A 112 12.40 -20.92 1.75
C ARG A 112 12.87 -20.42 3.12
N ASN A 113 12.82 -19.10 3.34
CA ASN A 113 13.26 -18.51 4.60
C ASN A 113 12.37 -18.87 5.81
N GLU A 114 11.15 -19.39 5.58
CA GLU A 114 10.26 -19.86 6.65
C GLU A 114 10.57 -21.29 7.12
N GLU A 115 11.19 -22.13 6.27
CA GLU A 115 11.49 -23.55 6.58
C GLU A 115 12.85 -23.75 7.26
N ASP A 116 13.78 -22.79 7.12
CA ASP A 116 15.13 -22.84 7.70
C ASP A 116 15.24 -22.13 9.08
N ALA A 117 14.11 -21.74 9.68
CA ALA A 117 14.05 -20.99 10.94
C ALA A 117 13.73 -21.86 12.19
N ASP A 118 13.99 -23.17 12.13
CA ASP A 118 13.84 -24.16 13.23
C ASP A 118 15.18 -24.65 13.81
#